data_AF-A0A534T9T1-F1
#
_entry.id   AF-A0A534T9T1-F1
#
_cell.length_a   1.000
_cell.length_b   1.000
_cell.length_c   1.000
_cell.angle_alpha   90.00
_cell.angle_beta   90.00
_cell.angle_gamma   90.00
#
_symmetry.space_group_name_H-M   'P 1'
#
loop_
_entity.id
_entity.type
_entity.pdbx_description
1 polymer ?
#
loop_
_entity_poly.entity_id
_entity_poly.type
_entity_poly.pdbx_seq_one_letter_code
_entity_poly.pdbx_strand_id
1 'polypeptide(L)'
;MIRLFVLSAFLAFASAVHAQPARSVPELAGLDRVYPTLDALYQDLHRNPELSKHEDKTAAKLAARMREVGFEVTEHVGGTGIVGILRNGNGPTVLVRTDMDALPLKETTGLPYASKVTTKSEGGEVTAVMHACGHDIHMASWVGAATLLSGLKDRWRGTLVFIGQPAEEMVSGANAMVKDGLFTRFPKPDFVLGLHDTSPRRRVRLDALRVGAGREARAGLDRDTHAA
;
A
#
# COMPACT_ATOMS: atom_id res chain seq x y z
N MET A 1 40.18 -58.44 -31.26
CA MET A 1 39.93 -57.36 -30.28
C MET A 1 38.52 -56.82 -30.53
N ILE A 2 37.53 -57.29 -29.77
CA ILE A 2 36.12 -56.91 -29.91
C ILE A 2 35.88 -55.73 -28.95
N ARG A 3 35.54 -54.54 -29.47
CA ARG A 3 35.16 -53.38 -28.67
C ARG A 3 33.64 -53.37 -28.50
N LEU A 4 33.20 -53.67 -27.28
CA LEU A 4 31.80 -53.64 -26.84
C LEU A 4 31.40 -52.18 -26.57
N PHE A 5 30.50 -51.62 -27.37
CA PHE A 5 29.88 -50.31 -27.10
C PHE A 5 28.70 -50.51 -26.14
N VAL A 6 28.83 -50.02 -24.91
CA VAL A 6 27.72 -49.94 -23.95
C VAL A 6 26.96 -48.64 -24.22
N LEU A 7 25.73 -48.76 -24.72
CA LEU A 7 24.83 -47.64 -24.94
C LEU A 7 24.07 -47.35 -23.63
N SER A 8 24.53 -46.37 -22.84
CA SER A 8 23.82 -45.91 -21.65
C SER A 8 22.61 -45.07 -22.03
N ALA A 9 21.41 -45.60 -21.83
CA ALA A 9 20.16 -44.87 -21.97
C ALA A 9 19.98 -43.90 -20.78
N PHE A 10 20.14 -42.60 -21.02
CA PHE A 10 19.74 -41.56 -20.08
C PHE A 10 18.21 -41.39 -20.14
N LEU A 11 17.48 -41.93 -19.17
CA LEU A 11 16.07 -41.59 -18.95
C LEU A 11 16.02 -40.18 -18.33
N ALA A 12 15.61 -39.19 -19.10
CA ALA A 12 15.29 -37.86 -18.59
C ALA A 12 13.99 -37.93 -17.78
N PHE A 13 14.09 -37.92 -16.45
CA PHE A 13 12.94 -37.64 -15.59
C PHE A 13 12.58 -36.15 -15.73
N ALA A 14 11.62 -35.85 -16.60
CA ALA A 14 10.98 -34.54 -16.62
C ALA A 14 10.09 -34.44 -15.38
N SER A 15 10.59 -33.78 -14.33
CA SER A 15 9.77 -33.38 -13.20
C SER A 15 8.74 -32.38 -13.69
N ALA A 16 7.51 -32.84 -13.90
CA ALA A 16 6.38 -31.96 -14.16
C ALA A 16 6.16 -31.09 -12.91
N VAL A 17 6.60 -29.82 -13.00
CA VAL A 17 6.24 -28.78 -12.04
C VAL A 17 4.72 -28.64 -12.10
N HIS A 18 4.02 -29.29 -11.16
CA HIS A 18 2.61 -29.07 -10.99
C HIS A 18 2.43 -27.67 -10.40
N ALA A 19 2.08 -26.71 -11.27
CA ALA A 19 1.54 -25.44 -10.82
C ALA A 19 0.28 -25.76 -10.02
N GLN A 20 0.32 -25.54 -8.70
CA GLN A 20 -0.89 -25.62 -7.90
C GLN A 20 -1.87 -24.56 -8.43
N PRO A 21 -3.12 -24.92 -8.78
CA PRO A 21 -4.11 -23.91 -9.13
C PRO A 21 -4.24 -22.94 -7.95
N ALA A 22 -4.21 -21.65 -8.24
CA ALA A 22 -4.43 -20.62 -7.23
C ALA A 22 -5.74 -20.94 -6.50
N ARG A 23 -5.68 -21.08 -5.18
CA ARG A 23 -6.89 -21.25 -4.36
C ARG A 23 -7.79 -20.04 -4.61
N SER A 24 -9.01 -20.28 -5.07
CA SER A 24 -10.02 -19.23 -5.16
C SER A 24 -10.29 -18.68 -3.76
N VAL A 25 -9.95 -17.42 -3.52
CA VAL A 25 -10.33 -16.69 -2.31
C VAL A 25 -11.60 -15.91 -2.68
N PRO A 26 -12.79 -16.31 -2.20
CA PRO A 26 -14.06 -15.68 -2.59
C PRO A 26 -14.07 -14.16 -2.34
N GLU A 27 -13.35 -13.68 -1.34
CA GLU A 27 -13.19 -12.27 -1.00
C GLU A 27 -12.36 -11.50 -2.03
N LEU A 28 -11.58 -12.19 -2.87
CA LEU A 28 -10.89 -11.61 -4.02
C LEU A 28 -11.71 -11.71 -5.31
N ALA A 29 -12.97 -12.19 -5.23
CA ALA A 29 -13.87 -12.16 -6.38
C ALA A 29 -14.05 -10.71 -6.86
N GLY A 30 -13.71 -10.45 -8.12
CA GLY A 30 -13.70 -9.10 -8.70
C GLY A 30 -12.32 -8.45 -8.79
N LEU A 31 -11.28 -9.01 -8.16
CA LEU A 31 -9.91 -8.50 -8.28
C LEU A 31 -9.48 -8.40 -9.75
N ASP A 32 -9.72 -9.44 -10.55
CA ASP A 32 -9.36 -9.43 -11.99
C ASP A 32 -10.00 -8.27 -12.76
N ARG A 33 -11.19 -7.81 -12.34
CA ARG A 33 -11.89 -6.69 -12.99
C ARG A 33 -11.27 -5.35 -12.62
N VAL A 34 -10.82 -5.20 -11.37
CA VAL A 34 -10.26 -3.94 -10.88
C VAL A 34 -8.75 -3.85 -11.12
N TYR A 35 -8.05 -4.98 -11.25
CA TYR A 35 -6.60 -5.07 -11.40
C TYR A 35 -6.02 -4.14 -12.47
N PRO A 36 -6.58 -4.03 -13.69
CA PRO A 36 -6.06 -3.10 -14.70
C PRO A 36 -6.04 -1.64 -14.22
N THR A 37 -7.03 -1.23 -13.43
CA THR A 37 -7.10 0.13 -12.86
C THR A 37 -6.11 0.34 -11.72
N LEU A 38 -5.81 -0.72 -10.95
CA LEU A 38 -4.83 -0.69 -9.87
C LEU A 38 -3.40 -0.69 -10.42
N ASP A 39 -3.12 -1.47 -11.46
CA ASP A 39 -1.83 -1.45 -12.16
C ASP A 39 -1.59 -0.09 -12.83
N ALA A 40 -2.61 0.48 -13.46
CA ALA A 40 -2.52 1.85 -14.00
C ALA A 40 -2.26 2.89 -12.90
N LEU A 41 -2.91 2.76 -11.73
CA LEU A 41 -2.67 3.64 -10.59
C LEU A 41 -1.24 3.49 -10.06
N TYR A 42 -0.76 2.26 -9.89
CA TYR A 42 0.62 1.97 -9.46
C TYR A 42 1.63 2.64 -10.39
N GLN A 43 1.53 2.41 -11.71
CA GLN A 43 2.47 2.99 -12.67
C GLN A 43 2.38 4.53 -12.75
N ASP A 44 1.19 5.09 -12.55
CA ASP A 44 0.99 6.54 -12.51
C ASP A 44 1.60 7.18 -11.25
N LEU A 45 1.45 6.54 -10.08
CA LEU A 45 2.11 6.96 -8.85
C LEU A 45 3.63 6.84 -8.96
N HIS A 46 4.14 5.71 -9.46
CA HIS A 46 5.57 5.47 -9.68
C HIS A 46 6.21 6.54 -10.58
N ARG A 47 5.50 6.94 -11.63
CA ARG A 47 5.97 7.93 -12.61
C ARG A 47 5.90 9.37 -12.10
N ASN A 48 4.98 9.65 -11.16
CA ASN A 48 4.71 10.98 -10.63
C ASN A 48 4.91 11.06 -9.10
N PRO A 49 6.10 10.70 -8.58
CA PRO A 49 6.35 10.67 -7.16
C PRO A 49 6.45 12.08 -6.58
N GLU A 50 6.05 12.23 -5.32
CA GLU A 50 6.10 13.48 -4.56
C GLU A 50 6.87 13.27 -3.24
N LEU A 51 7.66 14.26 -2.85
CA LEU A 51 8.44 14.20 -1.60
C LEU A 51 7.53 14.31 -0.37
N SER A 52 8.05 13.85 0.77
CA SER A 52 7.44 14.04 2.08
C SER A 52 6.92 15.47 2.29
N LYS A 53 5.68 15.60 2.76
CA LYS A 53 4.91 16.86 2.97
C LYS A 53 4.48 17.62 1.70
N HIS A 54 4.79 17.10 0.51
CA HIS A 54 4.46 17.70 -0.78
C HIS A 54 3.63 16.77 -1.67
N GLU A 55 2.96 15.79 -1.07
CA GLU A 55 2.16 14.73 -1.71
C GLU A 55 0.78 15.23 -2.17
N ASP A 56 0.66 16.49 -2.60
CA ASP A 56 -0.63 17.14 -2.89
C ASP A 56 -1.39 16.43 -4.03
N LYS A 57 -0.71 16.09 -5.14
CA LYS A 57 -1.36 15.43 -6.28
C LYS A 57 -1.69 13.99 -5.95
N THR A 58 -0.83 13.33 -5.19
CA THR A 58 -0.98 11.95 -4.72
C THR A 58 -2.20 11.87 -3.81
N ALA A 59 -2.27 12.72 -2.80
CA ALA A 59 -3.41 12.82 -1.87
C ALA A 59 -4.72 13.09 -2.60
N ALA A 60 -4.76 14.06 -3.52
CA ALA A 60 -5.96 14.38 -4.30
C ALA A 60 -6.43 13.19 -5.15
N LYS A 61 -5.50 12.45 -5.76
CA LYS A 61 -5.79 11.26 -6.56
C LYS A 61 -6.38 10.13 -5.72
N LEU A 62 -5.79 9.84 -4.57
CA LEU A 62 -6.31 8.85 -3.64
C LEU A 62 -7.68 9.25 -3.10
N ALA A 63 -7.86 10.53 -2.73
CA ALA A 63 -9.13 11.04 -2.25
C ALA A 63 -10.25 10.88 -3.28
N ALA A 64 -9.98 11.18 -4.55
CA ALA A 64 -10.93 10.96 -5.65
C ALA A 64 -11.31 9.48 -5.78
N ARG A 65 -10.33 8.57 -5.82
CA ARG A 65 -10.57 7.12 -5.90
C ARG A 65 -11.40 6.59 -4.73
N MET A 66 -11.12 7.06 -3.52
CA MET A 66 -11.86 6.64 -2.33
C MET A 66 -13.30 7.12 -2.34
N ARG A 67 -13.56 8.34 -2.82
CA ARG A 67 -14.93 8.85 -3.02
C ARG A 67 -15.69 8.04 -4.09
N GLU A 68 -15.03 7.67 -5.19
CA GLU A 68 -15.63 6.82 -6.25
C GLU A 68 -16.14 5.48 -5.69
N VAL A 69 -15.40 4.89 -4.74
CA VAL A 69 -15.80 3.63 -4.09
C VAL A 69 -16.65 3.84 -2.83
N GLY A 70 -17.16 5.05 -2.61
CA GLY A 70 -18.20 5.34 -1.60
C GLY A 70 -17.71 5.67 -0.20
N PHE A 71 -16.43 5.97 -0.02
CA PHE A 71 -15.92 6.51 1.25
C PHE A 71 -16.21 7.99 1.38
N GLU A 72 -16.54 8.44 2.58
CA GLU A 72 -16.52 9.84 2.96
C GLU A 72 -15.07 10.26 3.24
N VAL A 73 -14.52 11.18 2.45
CA VAL A 73 -13.10 11.55 2.51
C VAL A 73 -12.88 12.97 3.02
N THR A 74 -12.11 13.07 4.09
CA THR A 74 -11.52 14.32 4.60
C THR A 74 -10.07 14.41 4.16
N GLU A 75 -9.73 15.49 3.46
CA GLU A 75 -8.36 15.82 3.04
C GLU A 75 -7.71 16.78 4.05
N HIS A 76 -6.41 17.00 3.88
CA HIS A 76 -5.60 17.89 4.69
C HIS A 76 -5.54 17.54 6.18
N VAL A 77 -5.46 16.24 6.50
CA VAL A 77 -5.30 15.76 7.87
C VAL A 77 -3.81 15.61 8.16
N GLY A 78 -3.26 16.46 9.01
CA GLY A 78 -1.83 16.43 9.35
C GLY A 78 -0.89 16.81 8.20
N GLY A 79 -1.32 17.71 7.30
CA GLY A 79 -0.57 18.11 6.11
C GLY A 79 -1.32 17.74 4.84
N THR A 80 -0.73 16.92 3.98
CA THR A 80 -1.34 16.35 2.76
C THR A 80 -2.14 15.07 3.04
N GLY A 81 -2.17 14.59 4.30
CA GLY A 81 -2.83 13.33 4.66
C GLY A 81 -4.33 13.31 4.39
N ILE A 82 -4.87 12.10 4.15
CA ILE A 82 -6.29 11.88 3.89
C ILE A 82 -6.88 10.83 4.83
N VAL A 83 -8.16 10.97 5.15
CA VAL A 83 -8.93 10.01 5.94
C VAL A 83 -10.24 9.71 5.22
N GLY A 84 -10.43 8.46 4.80
CA GLY A 84 -11.66 7.92 4.23
C GLY A 84 -12.42 7.07 5.24
N ILE A 85 -13.74 7.25 5.34
CA ILE A 85 -14.61 6.47 6.23
C ILE A 85 -15.68 5.75 5.43
N LEU A 86 -15.85 4.44 5.68
CA LEU A 86 -16.95 3.64 5.16
C LEU A 86 -17.65 2.90 6.29
N ARG A 87 -18.94 3.21 6.51
CA ARG A 87 -19.77 2.58 7.55
C ARG A 87 -20.67 1.50 6.95
N ASN A 88 -20.85 0.41 7.69
CA ASN A 88 -21.66 -0.73 7.28
C ASN A 88 -22.28 -1.41 8.51
N GLY A 89 -23.23 -0.72 9.15
CA GLY A 89 -23.89 -1.19 10.36
C GLY A 89 -23.00 -1.21 11.60
N ASN A 90 -23.53 -1.80 12.68
CA ASN A 90 -22.82 -1.89 13.96
C ASN A 90 -21.70 -2.93 13.90
N GLY A 91 -20.56 -2.62 14.50
CA GLY A 91 -19.41 -3.53 14.53
C GLY A 91 -18.11 -2.82 14.87
N PRO A 92 -16.98 -3.54 14.83
CA PRO A 92 -15.67 -2.97 15.12
C PRO A 92 -15.27 -1.92 14.09
N THR A 93 -14.34 -1.05 14.49
CA THR A 93 -13.67 -0.10 13.61
C THR A 93 -12.29 -0.64 13.25
N VAL A 94 -12.03 -0.81 11.95
CA VAL A 94 -10.71 -1.23 11.44
C VAL A 94 -10.10 -0.07 10.68
N LEU A 95 -8.91 0.35 11.09
CA LEU A 95 -8.10 1.32 10.38
C LEU A 95 -7.11 0.62 9.45
N VAL A 96 -7.02 1.06 8.20
CA VAL A 96 -6.07 0.55 7.20
C VAL A 96 -5.22 1.71 6.71
N ARG A 97 -3.91 1.61 6.93
CA ARG A 97 -2.93 2.67 6.66
C ARG A 97 -2.13 2.38 5.39
N THR A 98 -1.89 3.42 4.61
CA THR A 98 -0.85 3.48 3.56
C THR A 98 -0.01 4.73 3.76
N ASP A 99 1.28 4.67 3.44
CA ASP A 99 2.15 5.82 3.21
C ASP A 99 1.98 6.35 1.77
N MET A 100 2.41 7.59 1.54
CA MET A 100 2.21 8.29 0.26
C MET A 100 3.48 8.90 -0.34
N ASP A 101 4.50 9.17 0.47
CA ASP A 101 5.67 9.92 0.03
C ASP A 101 6.69 9.08 -0.73
N ALA A 102 7.52 9.77 -1.49
CA ALA A 102 8.66 9.24 -2.21
C ALA A 102 9.98 9.80 -1.66
N LEU A 103 11.09 9.32 -2.20
CA LEU A 103 12.44 9.67 -1.77
C LEU A 103 13.17 10.55 -2.79
N PRO A 104 14.10 11.43 -2.35
CA PRO A 104 14.92 12.29 -3.21
C PRO A 104 16.06 11.51 -3.88
N LEU A 105 15.71 10.50 -4.67
CA LEU A 105 16.63 9.59 -5.34
C LEU A 105 16.33 9.53 -6.85
N LYS A 106 17.40 9.43 -7.65
CA LYS A 106 17.28 9.21 -9.08
C LYS A 106 16.97 7.75 -9.37
N GLU A 107 15.89 7.51 -10.10
CA GLU A 107 15.54 6.17 -10.54
C GLU A 107 16.48 5.64 -11.63
N THR A 108 16.90 4.37 -11.49
CA THR A 108 17.82 3.68 -12.42
C THR A 108 17.29 2.32 -12.87
N THR A 109 16.00 2.04 -12.66
CA THR A 109 15.36 0.74 -12.97
C THR A 109 15.29 0.44 -14.47
N GLY A 110 15.19 1.49 -15.31
CA GLY A 110 14.97 1.36 -16.75
C GLY A 110 13.53 0.98 -17.14
N LEU A 111 12.59 0.98 -16.18
CA LEU A 111 11.20 0.63 -16.43
C LEU A 111 10.50 1.66 -17.35
N PRO A 112 9.53 1.26 -18.19
CA PRO A 112 8.77 2.18 -19.06
C PRO A 112 8.00 3.28 -18.31
N TYR A 113 7.78 3.06 -17.01
CA TYR A 113 7.10 3.97 -16.09
C TYR A 113 8.03 4.56 -15.02
N ALA A 114 9.35 4.43 -15.21
CA ALA A 114 10.32 5.07 -14.32
C ALA A 114 10.06 6.57 -14.21
N SER A 115 10.17 7.09 -12.99
CA SER A 115 10.10 8.51 -12.68
C SER A 115 11.16 9.28 -13.45
N LYS A 116 10.73 10.45 -13.94
CA LYS A 116 11.60 11.49 -14.49
C LYS A 116 11.44 12.81 -13.73
N VAL A 117 10.75 12.77 -12.58
CA VAL A 117 10.43 13.96 -11.80
C VAL A 117 11.70 14.49 -11.15
N THR A 118 11.89 15.81 -11.25
CA THR A 118 12.85 16.58 -10.48
C THR A 118 12.12 17.71 -9.78
N THR A 119 12.42 17.95 -8.51
CA THR A 119 11.81 19.01 -7.70
C THR A 119 12.84 19.66 -6.78
N LYS A 120 12.45 20.71 -6.07
CA LYS A 120 13.27 21.30 -5.00
C LYS A 120 12.97 20.60 -3.68
N SER A 121 14.01 20.18 -2.97
CA SER A 121 13.88 19.72 -1.57
C SER A 121 13.53 20.90 -0.65
N GLU A 122 13.19 20.62 0.62
CA GLU A 122 13.03 21.67 1.64
C GLU A 122 14.30 22.55 1.78
N GLY A 123 15.49 21.99 1.49
CA GLY A 123 16.76 22.71 1.47
C GLY A 123 16.99 23.57 0.22
N GLY A 124 16.07 23.56 -0.76
CA GLY A 124 16.14 24.32 -2.00
C GLY A 124 16.96 23.66 -3.12
N GLU A 125 17.58 22.51 -2.85
CA GLU A 125 18.35 21.75 -3.84
C GLU A 125 17.44 21.06 -4.85
N VAL A 126 17.80 21.11 -6.12
CA VAL A 126 17.09 20.36 -7.16
C VAL A 126 17.52 18.90 -7.09
N THR A 127 16.56 18.01 -6.82
CA THR A 127 16.77 16.57 -6.73
C THR A 127 15.78 15.79 -7.61
N ALA A 128 16.21 14.60 -8.05
CA ALA A 128 15.32 13.63 -8.66
C ALA A 128 14.47 12.95 -7.58
N VAL A 129 13.30 12.43 -7.95
CA VAL A 129 12.37 11.80 -7.01
C VAL A 129 11.95 10.43 -7.53
N MET A 130 11.89 9.41 -6.66
CA MET A 130 11.38 8.08 -6.99
C MET A 130 10.73 7.39 -5.79
N HIS A 131 9.76 6.52 -6.03
CA HIS A 131 9.27 5.59 -5.01
C HIS A 131 10.25 4.42 -4.83
N ALA A 132 11.35 4.66 -4.10
CA ALA A 132 12.35 3.62 -3.81
C ALA A 132 11.93 2.66 -2.70
N CYS A 133 10.93 3.03 -1.89
CA CYS A 133 10.43 2.26 -0.74
C CYS A 133 9.07 1.58 -1.01
N GLY A 134 8.57 1.61 -2.25
CA GLY A 134 7.35 0.89 -2.63
C GLY A 134 6.02 1.52 -2.15
N HIS A 135 6.02 2.76 -1.66
CA HIS A 135 4.79 3.40 -1.18
C HIS A 135 3.69 3.51 -2.27
N ASP A 136 4.06 3.54 -3.53
CA ASP A 136 3.14 3.44 -4.67
C ASP A 136 2.42 2.09 -4.78
N ILE A 137 3.10 0.97 -4.52
CA ILE A 137 2.43 -0.33 -4.47
C ILE A 137 1.58 -0.49 -3.20
N HIS A 138 1.97 0.14 -2.09
CA HIS A 138 1.14 0.22 -0.88
C HIS A 138 -0.17 0.94 -1.19
N MET A 139 -0.10 2.13 -1.80
CA MET A 139 -1.25 2.92 -2.22
C MET A 139 -2.16 2.18 -3.20
N ALA A 140 -1.61 1.55 -4.23
CA ALA A 140 -2.40 0.79 -5.20
C ALA A 140 -3.11 -0.41 -4.56
N SER A 141 -2.41 -1.14 -3.68
CA SER A 141 -3.00 -2.26 -2.92
C SER A 141 -4.09 -1.78 -1.96
N TRP A 142 -3.88 -0.63 -1.32
CA TRP A 142 -4.82 0.02 -0.41
C TRP A 142 -6.11 0.45 -1.13
N VAL A 143 -6.02 1.04 -2.33
CA VAL A 143 -7.19 1.36 -3.16
C VAL A 143 -7.90 0.07 -3.61
N GLY A 144 -7.16 -0.98 -3.96
CA GLY A 144 -7.73 -2.28 -4.29
C GLY A 144 -8.54 -2.88 -3.15
N ALA A 145 -8.00 -2.88 -1.93
CA ALA A 145 -8.69 -3.34 -0.74
C ALA A 145 -9.97 -2.53 -0.46
N ALA A 146 -9.89 -1.20 -0.53
CA ALA A 146 -11.05 -0.32 -0.35
C ALA A 146 -12.17 -0.62 -1.38
N THR A 147 -11.78 -0.82 -2.64
CA THR A 147 -12.70 -1.10 -3.75
C THR A 147 -13.44 -2.42 -3.53
N LEU A 148 -12.72 -3.51 -3.23
CA LEU A 148 -13.33 -4.82 -3.00
C LEU A 148 -14.20 -4.82 -1.74
N LEU A 149 -13.73 -4.24 -0.63
CA LEU A 149 -14.51 -4.18 0.61
C LEU A 149 -15.79 -3.36 0.44
N SER A 150 -15.76 -2.29 -0.34
CA SER A 150 -16.98 -1.50 -0.64
C SER A 150 -18.00 -2.29 -1.46
N GLY A 151 -17.54 -3.13 -2.40
CA GLY A 151 -18.39 -4.02 -3.19
C GLY A 151 -18.95 -5.21 -2.41
N LEU A 152 -18.34 -5.57 -1.27
CA LEU A 152 -18.67 -6.76 -0.46
C LEU A 152 -19.37 -6.41 0.86
N LYS A 153 -20.17 -5.34 0.90
CA LYS A 153 -20.84 -4.87 2.13
C LYS A 153 -21.77 -5.91 2.77
N ASP A 154 -22.27 -6.89 2.03
CA ASP A 154 -23.05 -8.01 2.58
C ASP A 154 -22.19 -9.03 3.37
N ARG A 155 -20.86 -8.96 3.22
CA ARG A 155 -19.89 -9.91 3.81
C ARG A 155 -19.21 -9.42 5.08
N TRP A 156 -19.42 -8.15 5.47
CA TRP A 156 -18.83 -7.58 6.67
C TRP A 156 -19.77 -6.58 7.36
N ARG A 157 -19.43 -6.16 8.57
CA ARG A 157 -20.13 -5.11 9.32
C ARG A 157 -19.17 -4.31 10.18
N GLY A 158 -19.51 -3.05 10.49
CA GLY A 158 -18.70 -2.15 11.30
C GLY A 158 -18.28 -0.90 10.54
N THR A 159 -17.08 -0.39 10.82
CA THR A 159 -16.54 0.82 10.18
C THR A 159 -15.13 0.57 9.66
N LEU A 160 -14.87 0.97 8.42
CA LEU A 160 -13.52 1.04 7.86
C LEU A 160 -13.04 2.49 7.91
N VAL A 161 -11.82 2.69 8.41
CA VAL A 161 -11.12 3.99 8.41
C VAL A 161 -9.85 3.81 7.59
N PHE A 162 -9.85 4.31 6.37
CA PHE A 162 -8.72 4.18 5.46
C PHE A 162 -7.92 5.49 5.51
N ILE A 163 -6.64 5.44 5.87
CA ILE A 163 -5.79 6.64 5.92
C ILE A 163 -4.66 6.59 4.90
N GLY A 164 -4.43 7.74 4.24
CA GLY A 164 -3.20 8.02 3.49
C GLY A 164 -2.31 8.92 4.33
N GLN A 165 -1.23 8.35 4.86
CA GLN A 165 -0.28 9.02 5.74
C GLN A 165 0.80 9.71 4.90
N PRO A 166 1.04 11.03 5.10
CA PRO A 166 2.13 11.72 4.43
C PRO A 166 3.46 11.45 5.15
N ALA A 167 4.59 11.87 4.57
CA ALA A 167 5.87 12.04 5.25
C ALA A 167 6.28 10.88 6.19
N GLU A 168 6.15 9.64 5.73
CA GLU A 168 6.63 8.45 6.42
C GLU A 168 8.15 8.48 6.53
N GLU A 169 8.83 8.84 5.44
CA GLU A 169 10.30 8.78 5.32
C GLU A 169 11.00 9.80 6.25
N MET A 170 10.23 10.76 6.76
CA MET A 170 10.67 11.74 7.75
C MET A 170 10.25 11.40 9.19
N VAL A 171 9.59 10.25 9.40
CA VAL A 171 9.04 9.79 10.69
C VAL A 171 8.16 10.86 11.37
N SER A 172 7.48 11.66 10.55
CA SER A 172 6.78 12.86 11.02
C SER A 172 5.28 12.85 10.71
N GLY A 173 4.88 12.15 9.65
CA GLY A 173 3.50 12.11 9.17
C GLY A 173 2.48 11.58 10.15
N ALA A 174 2.73 10.39 10.72
CA ALA A 174 1.83 9.80 11.72
C ALA A 174 1.58 10.76 12.89
N ASN A 175 2.65 11.39 13.38
CA ASN A 175 2.56 12.38 14.46
C ASN A 175 1.81 13.63 14.03
N ALA A 176 1.96 14.08 12.79
CA ALA A 176 1.23 15.22 12.26
C ALA A 176 -0.28 14.93 12.19
N MET A 177 -0.68 13.76 11.68
CA MET A 177 -2.09 13.35 11.64
C MET A 177 -2.69 13.22 13.05
N VAL A 178 -1.96 12.62 13.99
CA VAL A 178 -2.42 12.48 15.38
C VAL A 178 -2.58 13.84 16.06
N LYS A 179 -1.64 14.76 15.86
CA LYS A 179 -1.74 16.14 16.38
C LYS A 179 -2.90 16.90 15.76
N ASP A 180 -3.21 16.63 14.50
CA ASP A 180 -4.38 17.15 13.82
C ASP A 180 -5.67 16.37 14.12
N GLY A 181 -5.68 15.59 15.20
CA GLY A 181 -6.89 15.01 15.75
C GLY A 181 -7.39 13.75 15.03
N LEU A 182 -6.50 12.95 14.41
CA LEU A 182 -6.88 11.68 13.78
C LEU A 182 -7.77 10.79 14.67
N PHE A 183 -7.49 10.74 15.98
CA PHE A 183 -8.24 9.90 16.93
C PHE A 183 -9.31 10.65 17.74
N THR A 184 -9.55 11.92 17.43
CA THR A 184 -10.59 12.75 18.09
C THR A 184 -11.65 13.23 17.12
N ARG A 185 -11.29 13.45 15.84
CA ARG A 185 -12.19 13.87 14.76
C ARG A 185 -12.86 12.69 14.04
N PHE A 186 -12.25 11.51 14.07
CA PHE A 186 -12.68 10.34 13.32
C PHE A 186 -12.93 9.13 14.24
N PRO A 187 -13.63 8.07 13.75
CA PRO A 187 -13.86 6.87 14.53
C PRO A 187 -12.56 6.26 15.05
N LYS A 188 -12.49 6.03 16.36
CA LYS A 188 -11.33 5.40 16.99
C LYS A 188 -11.29 3.91 16.60
N PRO A 189 -10.15 3.41 16.08
CA PRO A 189 -10.05 2.02 15.67
C PRO A 189 -9.93 1.05 16.85
N ASP A 190 -10.52 -0.13 16.67
CA ASP A 190 -10.26 -1.34 17.46
C ASP A 190 -9.04 -2.09 16.92
N PHE A 191 -8.80 -1.99 15.61
CA PHE A 191 -7.67 -2.63 14.92
C PHE A 191 -7.00 -1.65 13.96
N VAL A 192 -5.68 -1.74 13.86
CA VAL A 192 -4.87 -0.98 12.89
C VAL A 192 -4.11 -1.98 12.04
N LEU A 193 -4.24 -1.83 10.72
CA LEU A 193 -3.54 -2.61 9.71
C LEU A 193 -2.57 -1.72 8.93
N GLY A 194 -1.33 -2.18 8.80
CA GLY A 194 -0.26 -1.56 8.01
C GLY A 194 0.41 -2.60 7.12
N LEU A 195 0.90 -2.18 5.97
CA LEU A 195 1.52 -3.06 4.98
C LEU A 195 2.82 -2.44 4.50
N HIS A 196 3.87 -3.27 4.42
CA HIS A 196 5.14 -2.89 3.83
C HIS A 196 5.65 -4.03 2.93
N ASP A 197 6.09 -3.72 1.71
CA ASP A 197 6.77 -4.69 0.87
C ASP A 197 8.21 -4.92 1.35
N THR A 198 8.79 -6.09 1.05
CA THR A 198 10.16 -6.41 1.49
C THR A 198 11.00 -6.94 0.35
N SER A 199 12.21 -6.39 0.24
CA SER A 199 13.30 -6.94 -0.55
C SER A 199 14.19 -7.86 0.30
N PRO A 200 14.77 -8.96 -0.23
CA PRO A 200 14.70 -9.47 -1.61
C PRO A 200 13.66 -10.60 -1.80
N ARG A 201 12.82 -10.89 -0.81
CA ARG A 201 12.04 -12.15 -0.78
C ARG A 201 10.67 -12.09 -1.45
N ARG A 202 10.29 -10.99 -2.12
CA ARG A 202 8.92 -10.77 -2.64
C ARG A 202 7.88 -11.09 -1.57
N ARG A 203 8.14 -10.67 -0.34
CA ARG A 203 7.21 -10.85 0.78
C ARG A 203 6.57 -9.52 1.09
N VAL A 204 5.29 -9.58 1.41
CA VAL A 204 4.53 -8.47 1.96
C VAL A 204 4.43 -8.73 3.46
N ARG A 205 4.84 -7.77 4.28
CA ARG A 205 4.58 -7.78 5.72
C ARG A 205 3.24 -7.08 5.94
N LEU A 206 2.31 -7.77 6.59
CA LEU A 206 1.07 -7.18 7.09
C LEU A 206 1.15 -7.15 8.61
N ASP A 207 1.14 -5.96 9.17
CA ASP A 207 1.07 -5.74 10.61
C ASP A 207 -0.37 -5.50 11.02
N ALA A 208 -0.82 -6.24 12.03
CA ALA A 208 -2.14 -6.11 12.60
C ALA A 208 -2.04 -5.90 14.11
N LEU A 209 -2.45 -4.71 14.57
CA LEU A 209 -2.46 -4.37 15.98
C LEU A 209 -3.90 -4.23 16.47
N ARG A 210 -4.25 -4.97 17.52
CA ARG A 210 -5.46 -4.68 18.30
C ARG A 210 -5.17 -3.51 19.23
N VAL A 211 -6.01 -2.48 19.20
CA VAL A 211 -5.85 -1.28 20.03
C VAL A 211 -6.45 -1.56 21.42
N GLY A 212 -5.59 -1.72 22.43
CA GLY A 212 -6.00 -1.78 23.83
C GLY A 212 -6.48 -0.44 24.39
N ALA A 213 -7.13 -0.48 25.56
CA ALA A 213 -7.56 0.71 26.29
C ALA A 213 -6.36 1.48 26.86
N GLY A 214 -5.76 2.35 26.05
CA GLY A 214 -4.76 3.33 26.47
C GLY A 214 -3.35 3.07 25.92
N ARG A 215 -2.92 3.90 24.95
CA ARG A 215 -1.55 4.03 24.37
C ARG A 215 -1.14 3.16 23.17
N GLU A 216 -2.04 2.46 22.48
CA GLU A 216 -1.58 1.56 21.40
C GLU A 216 -1.85 2.02 19.96
N ALA A 217 -2.84 2.88 19.70
CA ALA A 217 -3.20 3.26 18.32
C ALA A 217 -2.06 3.98 17.57
N ARG A 218 -1.26 4.80 18.26
CA ARG A 218 -0.08 5.48 17.68
C ARG A 218 1.04 4.51 17.34
N ALA A 219 1.28 3.50 18.20
CA ALA A 219 2.31 2.51 17.96
C ALA A 219 2.03 1.64 16.73
N GLY A 220 0.76 1.48 16.34
CA GLY A 220 0.39 0.80 15.09
C GLY A 220 0.72 1.59 13.83
N LEU A 221 0.79 2.93 13.90
CA LEU A 221 1.14 3.79 12.76
C LEU A 221 2.66 3.85 12.53
N ASP A 222 3.46 3.75 13.60
CA ASP A 222 4.92 3.89 13.56
C ASP A 222 5.67 2.53 13.47
N ARG A 223 4.98 1.39 13.44
CA ARG A 223 5.62 0.04 13.49
C ARG A 223 6.08 -0.50 12.13
N ASP A 224 5.67 0.14 11.06
CA ASP A 224 6.10 -0.20 9.69
C ASP A 224 7.48 0.40 9.38
N THR A 225 7.92 1.42 10.12
CA THR A 225 9.07 2.27 9.76
C THR A 225 10.46 1.66 10.02
N HIS A 226 10.58 0.53 10.75
CA HIS A 226 11.88 0.07 11.29
C HIS A 226 12.13 -1.45 11.27
N ALA A 227 11.61 -2.19 10.29
CA ALA A 227 11.96 -3.61 10.10
C ALA A 227 12.49 -3.90 8.69
N ALA A 228 13.50 -3.13 8.27
CA ALA A 228 14.38 -3.43 7.14
C ALA A 228 15.83 -3.50 7.61
#